data_AF-A0A7T8HIU7-F1
#
_entry.id   AF-A0A7T8HIU7-F1
#
_cell.length_a   1.000
_cell.length_b   1.000
_cell.length_c   1.000
_cell.angle_alpha   90.00
_cell.angle_beta   90.00
_cell.angle_gamma   90.00
#
_symmetry.space_group_name_H-M   'P 1'
#
loop_
_entity.id
_entity.type
_entity.pdbx_description
1 polymer ?
#
loop_
_entity_poly.entity_id
_entity_poly.type
_entity_poly.pdbx_seq_one_letter_code
_entity_poly.pdbx_strand_id
1 'polypeptide(L)'
;NVCVLPDTTTDHRPVLAEVNIKGRSPSRPVTIRRRNFKAIKRHALENALEQWKWDDIYDIKEVDAVLDFIVAGITMSLDKVAPVKAIT
;
A
#
# COMPACT_ATOMS: atom_id res chain seq x y z
N ASN A 1 1.14 28.46 -17.72
CA ASN A 1 0.00 28.50 -18.67
C ASN A 1 -0.87 27.27 -18.47
N VAL A 2 -2.18 27.41 -18.61
CA VAL A 2 -3.14 26.31 -18.47
C VAL A 2 -3.95 26.21 -19.76
N CYS A 3 -4.00 25.04 -20.38
CA CYS A 3 -4.69 24.75 -21.62
C CYS A 3 -5.62 23.55 -21.43
N VAL A 4 -6.88 23.67 -21.83
CA VAL A 4 -7.84 22.56 -21.84
C VAL A 4 -7.69 21.83 -23.18
N LEU A 5 -7.46 20.52 -23.15
CA LEU A 5 -7.27 19.74 -24.36
C LEU A 5 -8.63 19.42 -25.02
N PRO A 6 -8.78 19.61 -26.34
CA PRO A 6 -9.96 19.15 -27.06
C PRO A 6 -9.90 17.62 -27.19
N ASP A 7 -11.06 17.01 -26.99
CA ASP A 7 -11.37 15.58 -27.11
C ASP A 7 -11.02 14.67 -25.93
N THR A 8 -12.09 14.18 -25.32
CA THR A 8 -12.10 12.95 -24.54
C THR A 8 -13.30 12.10 -24.88
N THR A 9 -13.11 10.79 -24.82
CA THR A 9 -14.18 9.80 -24.84
C THR A 9 -14.99 9.78 -23.52
N THR A 10 -14.85 10.81 -22.68
CA THR A 10 -15.45 10.93 -21.35
C THR A 10 -16.07 12.32 -21.19
N ASP A 11 -16.89 12.49 -20.17
CA ASP A 11 -17.43 13.78 -19.72
C ASP A 11 -16.37 14.69 -19.07
N HIS A 12 -15.19 14.15 -18.75
CA HIS A 12 -14.07 14.91 -18.20
C HIS A 12 -13.13 15.47 -19.28
N ARG A 13 -12.69 16.73 -19.16
CA ARG A 13 -11.71 17.36 -20.07
C ARG A 13 -10.32 17.47 -19.41
N PRO A 14 -9.26 16.87 -20.00
CA PRO A 14 -7.90 16.99 -19.53
C PRO A 14 -7.45 18.43 -19.59
N VAL A 15 -6.75 18.85 -18.53
CA VAL A 15 -6.17 20.17 -18.42
C VAL A 15 -4.66 20.01 -18.34
N LEU A 16 -3.97 20.61 -19.31
CA LEU A 16 -2.51 20.69 -19.33
C LEU A 16 -2.08 21.99 -18.66
N ALA A 17 -1.25 21.89 -17.63
CA ALA A 17 -0.67 23.05 -16.96
C ALA A 17 0.85 22.97 -16.98
N GLU A 18 1.49 24.01 -17.49
CA GLU A 18 2.94 24.19 -17.36
C GLU A 18 3.24 24.69 -15.94
N VAL A 19 3.95 23.88 -15.18
CA VAL A 19 4.43 24.23 -13.83
C VAL A 19 5.92 24.50 -13.88
N ASN A 20 6.31 25.70 -13.44
CA ASN A 20 7.72 26.02 -13.23
C ASN A 20 8.12 25.54 -11.82
N ILE A 21 8.77 24.38 -11.75
CA ILE A 21 9.22 23.80 -10.48
C ILE A 21 10.48 24.55 -10.04
N LYS A 22 10.29 25.61 -9.24
CA LYS A 22 11.39 26.31 -8.56
C LYS A 22 11.79 25.51 -7.32
N GLY A 23 12.73 24.58 -7.49
CA GLY A 23 13.28 23.77 -6.40
C GLY A 23 14.37 22.85 -6.91
N ARG A 24 15.24 22.38 -6.01
CA ARG A 24 16.26 21.37 -6.35
C ARG A 24 15.51 20.09 -6.71
N SER A 25 15.52 19.71 -7.99
CA SER A 25 14.98 18.41 -8.42
C SER A 25 15.58 17.32 -7.53
N PRO A 26 14.75 16.41 -6.97
CA PRO A 26 15.30 15.30 -6.23
C PRO A 26 16.30 14.57 -7.14
N SER A 27 17.50 14.33 -6.62
CA SER A 27 18.61 13.76 -7.39
C SER A 27 18.31 12.36 -7.92
N ARG A 28 17.25 11.72 -7.41
CA ARG A 28 16.77 10.40 -7.82
C ARG A 28 15.25 10.34 -7.76
N PRO A 29 14.60 9.60 -8.69
CA PRO A 29 13.20 9.24 -8.57
C PRO A 29 12.92 8.52 -7.24
N VAL A 30 11.79 8.82 -6.62
CA VAL A 30 11.33 8.09 -5.43
C VAL A 30 10.67 6.80 -5.88
N THR A 31 11.19 5.65 -5.43
CA THR A 31 10.52 4.37 -5.65
C THR A 31 9.25 4.29 -4.82
N ILE A 32 8.09 4.27 -5.48
CA ILE A 32 6.81 4.02 -4.82
C ILE A 32 6.70 2.52 -4.54
N ARG A 33 6.43 2.15 -3.29
CA ARG A 33 6.18 0.78 -2.90
C ARG A 33 4.68 0.58 -2.67
N ARG A 34 4.07 -0.45 -3.27
CA ARG A 34 2.65 -0.78 -3.04
C ARG A 34 2.44 -2.27 -2.85
N ARG A 35 1.39 -2.58 -2.08
CA ARG A 35 0.83 -3.93 -1.96
C ARG A 35 -0.33 -4.08 -2.93
N ASN A 36 -0.33 -5.14 -3.74
CA ASN A 36 -1.45 -5.42 -4.63
C ASN A 36 -2.55 -6.21 -3.90
N PHE A 37 -3.42 -5.51 -3.19
CA PHE A 37 -4.53 -6.13 -2.45
C PHE A 37 -5.55 -6.83 -3.37
N LYS A 38 -5.68 -6.39 -4.63
CA LYS A 38 -6.61 -7.03 -5.60
C LYS A 38 -6.20 -8.46 -5.96
N ALA A 39 -4.92 -8.80 -5.80
CA ALA A 39 -4.41 -10.13 -6.11
C ALA A 39 -4.55 -11.12 -4.93
N ILE A 40 -5.00 -10.66 -3.75
CA ILE A 40 -5.16 -11.52 -2.58
C ILE A 40 -6.33 -12.46 -2.79
N LYS A 41 -6.06 -13.76 -2.74
CA LYS A 41 -7.11 -14.78 -2.67
C LYS A 41 -7.48 -14.99 -1.19
N ARG A 42 -8.78 -15.01 -0.89
CA ARG A 42 -9.30 -15.20 0.47
C ARG A 42 -8.65 -16.40 1.19
N HIS A 43 -8.74 -17.59 0.59
CA HIS A 43 -8.19 -18.82 1.18
C HIS A 43 -6.69 -18.73 1.47
N ALA A 44 -5.92 -18.02 0.63
CA ALA A 44 -4.49 -17.87 0.84
C ALA A 44 -4.22 -16.99 2.07
N LEU A 45 -5.00 -15.92 2.24
CA LEU A 45 -4.91 -15.05 3.42
C LEU A 45 -5.37 -15.77 4.69
N GLU A 46 -6.48 -16.51 4.65
CA GLU A 46 -6.97 -17.31 5.78
C GLU A 46 -5.91 -18.31 6.25
N ASN A 47 -5.34 -19.11 5.33
CA ASN A 47 -4.25 -20.03 5.65
C ASN A 47 -3.01 -19.31 6.21
N ALA A 48 -2.69 -18.12 5.71
CA ALA A 48 -1.54 -17.35 6.20
C ALA A 48 -1.79 -16.74 7.58
N LEU A 49 -3.04 -16.43 7.93
CA LEU A 49 -3.44 -15.98 9.26
C LEU A 49 -3.41 -17.16 10.25
N GLU A 50 -3.93 -18.33 9.88
CA GLU A 50 -3.94 -19.53 10.74
C GLU A 50 -2.53 -20.00 11.14
N GLN A 51 -1.51 -19.72 10.33
CA GLN A 51 -0.12 -20.05 10.65
C GLN A 51 0.51 -19.17 11.75
N TRP A 52 -0.10 -18.03 12.08
CA TRP A 52 0.38 -17.18 13.17
C TRP A 52 -0.04 -17.79 14.51
N LYS A 53 0.85 -17.76 15.50
CA LYS A 53 0.58 -18.31 16.84
C LYS A 53 -0.28 -17.37 17.67
N TRP A 54 -1.56 -17.25 17.31
CA TRP A 54 -2.48 -16.32 17.98
C TRP A 54 -2.60 -16.55 19.48
N ASP A 55 -2.38 -17.78 19.95
CA ASP A 55 -2.46 -18.12 21.38
C ASP A 55 -1.46 -17.32 22.24
N ASP A 56 -0.35 -16.85 21.67
CA ASP A 56 0.64 -16.02 22.37
C ASP A 56 0.02 -14.69 22.88
N ILE A 57 -1.14 -14.28 22.34
CA ILE A 57 -1.86 -13.07 22.77
C ILE A 57 -2.32 -13.13 24.24
N TYR A 58 -2.63 -14.33 24.74
CA TYR A 58 -3.17 -14.51 26.09
C TYR A 58 -2.13 -14.26 27.19
N ASP A 59 -0.85 -14.30 26.85
CA ASP A 59 0.26 -14.04 27.77
C ASP A 59 0.61 -12.54 27.83
N ILE A 60 0.05 -11.72 26.94
CA ILE A 60 0.35 -10.29 26.85
C ILE A 60 -0.53 -9.50 27.82
N LYS A 61 0.09 -8.79 28.76
CA LYS A 61 -0.60 -7.99 29.79
C LYS A 61 -0.83 -6.54 29.39
N GLU A 62 0.06 -5.99 28.58
CA GLU A 62 0.01 -4.57 28.17
C GLU A 62 -0.84 -4.41 26.90
N VAL A 63 -1.81 -3.49 26.94
CA VAL A 63 -2.78 -3.29 25.85
C VAL A 63 -2.09 -2.87 24.55
N ASP A 64 -1.10 -1.97 24.63
CA ASP A 64 -0.37 -1.53 23.44
C ASP A 64 0.43 -2.69 22.80
N ALA A 65 0.97 -3.58 23.63
CA ALA A 65 1.68 -4.77 23.15
C ALA A 65 0.73 -5.78 22.48
N VAL A 66 -0.54 -5.85 22.91
CA VAL A 66 -1.57 -6.66 22.23
C VAL A 66 -1.84 -6.09 20.83
N LEU A 67 -1.96 -4.78 20.71
CA LEU A 67 -2.16 -4.13 19.41
C LEU A 67 -0.97 -4.41 18.47
N ASP A 68 0.25 -4.23 18.97
CA ASP A 68 1.48 -4.50 18.20
C ASP A 68 1.54 -5.96 17.73
N PHE A 69 1.15 -6.90 18.59
CA PHE A 69 1.09 -8.33 18.25
C PHE A 69 0.08 -8.61 17.13
N ILE A 70 -1.14 -8.05 17.23
CA ILE A 70 -2.17 -8.22 16.20
C ILE A 70 -1.70 -7.63 14.87
N VAL A 71 -1.16 -6.41 14.90
CA VAL A 71 -0.64 -5.73 13.71
C VAL A 71 0.50 -6.52 13.08
N ALA A 72 1.40 -7.08 13.89
CA ALA A 72 2.50 -7.92 13.41
C ALA A 72 1.98 -9.18 12.71
N GLY A 73 1.04 -9.90 13.32
CA GLY A 73 0.45 -11.11 12.74
C GLY A 73 -0.22 -10.82 11.39
N ILE A 74 -1.06 -9.78 11.32
CA ILE A 74 -1.73 -9.38 10.08
C ILE A 74 -0.69 -8.96 9.02
N THR A 75 0.30 -8.15 9.39
CA THR A 75 1.33 -7.67 8.47
C THR A 75 2.14 -8.82 7.89
N MET A 76 2.55 -9.77 8.72
CA MET A 76 3.29 -10.95 8.28
C MET A 76 2.46 -11.87 7.38
N SER A 77 1.18 -12.08 7.70
CA SER A 77 0.28 -12.85 6.82
C SER A 77 0.10 -12.15 5.47
N LEU A 78 -0.05 -10.83 5.46
CA LEU A 78 -0.11 -10.04 4.23
C LEU A 78 1.19 -10.12 3.43
N ASP A 79 2.36 -10.07 4.07
CA ASP A 79 3.67 -10.16 3.41
C ASP A 79 3.89 -11.49 2.70
N LYS A 80 3.34 -12.57 3.25
CA LYS A 80 3.35 -13.88 2.58
C LYS A 80 2.51 -13.90 1.31
N VAL A 81 1.28 -13.37 1.35
CA VAL A 81 0.30 -13.54 0.25
C VAL A 81 0.30 -12.42 -0.78
N ALA A 82 0.73 -11.23 -0.39
CA ALA A 82 0.82 -10.06 -1.24
C ALA A 82 2.00 -9.20 -0.78
N PRO A 83 3.25 -9.57 -1.07
CA PRO A 83 4.41 -8.79 -0.65
C PRO A 83 4.37 -7.38 -1.24
N VAL A 84 4.92 -6.42 -0.51
CA VAL A 84 5.11 -5.05 -0.99
C VAL A 84 6.11 -5.07 -2.16
N LYS A 85 5.68 -4.58 -3.32
CA LYS A 85 6.52 -4.50 -4.52
C LYS A 85 6.83 -3.04 -4.85
N ALA A 86 8.05 -2.81 -5.33
CA ALA A 86 8.40 -1.55 -5.97
C ALA A 86 7.59 -1.42 -7.27
N ILE A 87 6.97 -0.26 -7.48
CA ILE A 87 6.45 0.12 -8.78
C ILE A 87 7.62 0.79 -9.49
N THR A 88 8.22 0.06 -10.41
CA THR A 88 9.21 0.55 -11.37
C THR A 88 8.52 1.13 -12.59
#